data_AF-A0A7V8XGZ4-F1
#
_entry.id   AF-A0A7V8XGZ4-F1
#
_cell.length_a   1.000
_cell.length_b   1.000
_cell.length_c   1.000
_cell.angle_alpha   90.00
_cell.angle_beta   90.00
_cell.angle_gamma   90.00
#
_symmetry.space_group_name_H-M   'P 1'
#
loop_
_entity.id
_entity.type
_entity.pdbx_description
1 polymer ?
#
loop_
_entity_poly.entity_id
_entity_poly.type
_entity_poly.pdbx_seq_one_letter_code
_entity_poly.pdbx_strand_id
1 'polypeptide(L)' 'MTEPPPEYPEYNYPNFLAGPDEAEWADFQRRMRVGTTAPDFEALRLKDGATVRLSDYTGESTVVLEFGSYT' A
#
# COMPACT_ATOMS: atom_id res chain seq x y z
N MET A 1 -4.36 4.13 39.21
CA MET A 1 -3.18 4.70 38.55
C MET A 1 -3.38 4.46 37.07
N THR A 2 -3.59 5.52 36.30
CA THR A 2 -3.86 5.44 34.86
C THR A 2 -2.54 5.77 34.17
N GLU A 3 -2.04 4.84 33.35
CA GLU A 3 -0.81 5.02 32.59
C GLU A 3 -0.98 6.17 31.59
N PRO A 4 0.00 7.08 31.44
CA PRO A 4 -0.08 8.14 30.45
C PRO A 4 -0.06 7.53 29.04
N PRO A 5 -0.78 8.12 28.06
CA PRO A 5 -0.76 7.64 26.69
C PRO A 5 0.68 7.69 26.14
N PRO A 6 1.08 6.73 25.28
CA PRO A 6 2.41 6.75 24.69
C PRO A 6 2.60 8.05 23.90
N GLU A 7 3.70 8.75 24.19
CA GLU A 7 4.15 9.87 23.38
C GLU A 7 4.65 9.31 22.05
N TYR A 8 3.82 9.45 21.00
CA TYR A 8 4.25 9.15 19.64
C TYR A 8 5.19 10.28 19.19
N PRO A 9 6.43 10.01 18.80
CA PRO A 9 7.30 11.03 18.25
C PRO A 9 6.63 11.64 17.01
N GLU A 10 6.73 12.96 16.90
CA GLU A 10 6.25 13.77 15.78
C GLU A 10 6.74 13.12 14.47
N TYR A 11 5.79 12.61 13.67
CA TYR A 11 6.06 11.80 12.48
C TYR A 11 6.96 12.58 11.50
N ASN A 12 8.12 12.03 11.12
CA ASN A 12 9.29 12.80 10.66
C ASN A 12 9.23 13.48 9.27
N TYR A 13 8.07 13.54 8.62
CA TYR A 13 7.99 14.00 7.23
C TYR A 13 7.34 15.39 7.15
N PRO A 14 8.12 16.47 7.01
CA PRO A 14 7.56 17.83 6.83
C PRO A 14 6.71 17.98 5.55
N ASN A 15 6.80 17.01 4.62
CA ASN A 15 6.01 16.93 3.39
C ASN A 15 4.98 15.79 3.39
N PHE A 16 4.82 15.06 4.50
CA PHE A 16 3.73 14.09 4.63
C PHE A 16 2.43 14.86 4.84
N LEU A 17 1.72 15.07 3.75
CA LEU A 17 0.30 15.39 3.82
C LEU A 17 -0.37 14.17 4.46
N ALA A 18 -0.94 14.37 5.65
CA ALA A 18 -1.53 13.30 6.44
C ALA A 18 -2.68 12.65 5.65
N GLY A 19 -2.36 11.49 5.05
CA GLY A 19 -3.30 10.55 4.47
C GLY A 19 -4.08 11.02 3.23
N PRO A 20 -4.66 10.07 2.49
CA PRO A 20 -5.84 10.37 1.67
C PRO A 20 -6.90 11.04 2.55
N ASP A 21 -7.76 11.88 1.99
CA ASP A 21 -8.89 12.40 2.76
C ASP A 21 -9.65 11.21 3.41
N GLU A 22 -10.25 11.39 4.59
CA GLU A 22 -10.89 10.27 5.32
C GLU A 22 -11.91 9.53 4.45
N ALA A 23 -12.51 10.20 3.45
CA ALA A 23 -13.43 9.60 2.51
C ALA A 23 -12.73 8.70 1.48
N GLU A 24 -11.55 9.08 0.97
CA GLU A 24 -10.70 8.31 0.07
C GLU A 24 -10.11 7.09 0.79
N TRP A 25 -9.71 7.23 2.06
CA TRP A 25 -9.31 6.06 2.88
C TRP A 25 -10.47 5.09 3.10
N ALA A 26 -11.63 5.61 3.52
CA ALA A 26 -12.83 4.80 3.70
C ALA A 26 -13.25 4.09 2.39
N ASP A 27 -13.08 4.76 1.25
CA ASP A 27 -13.38 4.19 -0.05
C ASP A 27 -12.38 3.11 -0.48
N PHE A 28 -11.09 3.32 -0.21
CA PHE A 28 -10.06 2.30 -0.38
C PHE A 28 -10.39 1.03 0.42
N GLN A 29 -10.73 1.17 1.71
CA GLN A 29 -11.12 0.03 2.56
C GLN A 29 -12.44 -0.64 2.11
N ARG A 30 -13.35 0.09 1.46
CA ARG A 30 -14.54 -0.50 0.84
C ARG A 30 -14.17 -1.34 -0.38
N ARG A 31 -13.26 -0.86 -1.22
CA ARG A 31 -12.86 -1.50 -2.48
C ARG A 31 -11.89 -2.66 -2.29
N MET A 32 -10.99 -2.56 -1.31
CA MET A 32 -9.90 -3.52 -1.07
C MET A 32 -10.05 -4.16 0.30
N ARG A 33 -10.38 -5.46 0.35
CA ARG A 33 -10.59 -6.21 1.60
C ARG A 33 -9.85 -7.54 1.58
N VAL A 34 -9.46 -8.03 2.76
CA VAL A 34 -8.90 -9.37 2.89
C VAL A 34 -9.94 -10.41 2.45
N GLY A 35 -9.52 -11.39 1.66
CA GLY A 35 -10.38 -12.44 1.12
C GLY A 35 -11.05 -12.09 -0.22
N THR A 36 -10.92 -10.86 -0.70
CA THR A 36 -11.31 -10.51 -2.09
C THR A 36 -10.14 -10.72 -3.03
N THR A 37 -10.42 -11.10 -4.28
CA THR A 37 -9.41 -11.21 -5.33
C THR A 37 -8.67 -9.89 -5.51
N ALA A 38 -7.34 -9.93 -5.49
CA ALA A 38 -6.51 -8.75 -5.74
C ALA A 38 -6.71 -8.25 -7.19
N PRO A 39 -6.75 -6.93 -7.44
CA PRO A 39 -6.84 -6.39 -8.79
C PRO A 39 -5.64 -6.81 -9.64
N ASP A 40 -5.90 -7.22 -10.88
CA ASP A 40 -4.86 -7.57 -11.84
C ASP A 40 -4.29 -6.32 -12.52
N PHE A 41 -3.43 -5.59 -11.79
CA PHE A 41 -2.82 -4.35 -12.27
C PHE A 41 -1.63 -4.62 -13.21
N GLU A 42 -1.33 -3.62 -14.04
CA GLU A 42 -0.14 -3.59 -14.88
C GLU A 42 0.96 -2.73 -14.24
N ALA A 43 2.20 -3.19 -14.33
CA ALA A 43 3.38 -2.47 -13.85
C ALA A 43 4.56 -2.62 -14.82
N LEU A 44 5.46 -1.64 -14.80
CA LEU A 44 6.71 -1.69 -15.55
C LEU A 44 7.78 -2.42 -14.74
N ARG A 45 8.30 -3.52 -15.26
CA ARG A 45 9.42 -4.25 -14.66
C ARG A 45 10.74 -3.54 -14.96
N LEU A 46 11.41 -3.04 -13.93
CA LEU A 46 12.62 -2.22 -14.08
C LEU A 46 13.80 -2.96 -14.74
N LYS A 47 13.88 -4.28 -14.60
CA LYS A 47 15.00 -5.07 -15.15
C LYS A 47 15.09 -4.98 -16.68
N ASP A 48 13.96 -4.95 -17.37
CA ASP A 48 13.90 -5.09 -18.82
C ASP A 48 12.87 -4.17 -19.50
N GLY A 49 12.16 -3.35 -18.72
CA GLY A 49 11.14 -2.43 -19.24
C GLY A 49 9.89 -3.13 -19.76
N ALA A 50 9.69 -4.42 -19.45
CA ALA A 50 8.48 -5.12 -19.84
C ALA A 50 7.30 -4.68 -18.97
N THR A 51 6.12 -4.55 -19.58
CA THR A 51 4.86 -4.48 -18.83
C THR A 51 4.52 -5.89 -18.34
N VAL A 52 4.27 -6.02 -17.04
CA VAL A 52 3.84 -7.26 -16.38
C VAL A 52 2.51 -7.05 -15.66
N ARG A 53 1.76 -8.14 -15.48
CA ARG A 53 0.53 -8.18 -14.69
C ARG A 53 0.75 -8.90 -13.37
N LEU A 54 -0.08 -8.61 -12.37
CA LEU A 54 -0.04 -9.37 -11.11
C LEU A 54 -0.29 -10.86 -11.34
N SER A 55 -1.21 -11.18 -12.25
CA SER A 55 -1.58 -12.55 -12.62
C SER A 55 -0.43 -13.36 -13.24
N ASP A 56 0.62 -12.71 -13.76
CA ASP A 56 1.82 -13.38 -14.24
C ASP A 56 2.61 -14.05 -13.09
N TYR A 57 2.37 -13.65 -11.84
CA TYR A 57 3.12 -14.12 -10.65
C TYR A 57 2.28 -14.97 -9.68
N THR A 58 0.95 -14.83 -9.67
CA THR A 58 0.07 -15.48 -8.68
C THR A 58 -0.11 -16.98 -8.90
N GLY A 59 0.20 -17.50 -10.09
CA GLY A 59 0.10 -18.94 -10.40
C GLY A 59 1.23 -19.80 -9.83
N GLU A 60 2.36 -19.19 -9.45
CA GLU A 60 3.58 -19.91 -9.11
C GLU A 60 3.90 -19.88 -7.61
N SER A 61 3.51 -18.81 -6.88
CA SER A 61 3.87 -18.60 -5.47
C SER A 61 3.01 -17.51 -4.82
N THR A 62 3.13 -17.38 -3.49
CA THR A 62 2.57 -16.23 -2.78
C THR A 62 3.33 -14.96 -3.17
N VAL A 63 2.60 -13.91 -3.55
CA VAL A 63 3.16 -12.61 -3.91
C VAL A 63 2.99 -11.63 -2.76
N VAL A 64 4.07 -10.95 -2.38
CA VAL A 64 4.06 -9.84 -1.41
C VAL A 64 4.27 -8.54 -2.18
N LEU A 65 3.43 -7.54 -1.94
CA LEU A 65 3.51 -6.22 -2.56
C LEU A 65 3.94 -5.19 -1.52
N GLU A 66 4.98 -4.44 -1.84
CA GLU A 66 5.45 -3.27 -1.07
C GLU A 66 5.34 -2.04 -1.98
N PHE A 67 4.66 -1.00 -1.49
CA PHE A 67 4.52 0.27 -2.20
C PHE A 67 5.37 1.33 -1.52
N GLY A 68 6.24 1.98 -2.28
CA GLY A 68 7.11 3.03 -1.79
C GLY A 68 7.57 3.95 -2.92
N SER A 69 8.16 5.08 -2.55
CA SER A 69 8.78 6.03 -3.47
C SER A 69 10.11 6.50 -2.90
N TYR A 70 11.04 6.86 -3.79
CA TYR A 70 12.18 7.68 -3.39
C TYR A 70 11.71 9.14 -3.31
N THR A 71 11.85 9.74 -2.13
CA THR A 71 11.55 11.17 -1.89
C THR A 71 12.83 11.95 -1.75
#